data_AF-A0A953Y882-F1
#
_entry.id   AF-A0A953Y882-F1
#
_cell.length_a   1.000
_cell.length_b   1.000
_cell.length_c   1.000
_cell.angle_alpha   90.00
_cell.angle_beta   90.00
_cell.angle_gamma   90.00
#
_symmetry.space_group_name_H-M   'P 1'
#
loop_
_entity.id
_entity.type
_entity.pdbx_description
1 polymer ?
#
loop_
_entity_poly.entity_id
_entity_poly.type
_entity_poly.pdbx_seq_one_letter_code
_entity_poly.pdbx_strand_id
1 'polypeptide(L)'
;AGLDDLRAALRELRAAWSDVQGYLTDELFARPLSYERVYTLGEFELQRFMTDLRLDGSNHLGECILRKDGSVEYLKTYRLSAAQTRRAYLLEQLASQRWDLEATARALSTTKDALVLRLENAGFGYLLKPHVIEQAKRRG
;
A
#
# COMPACT_ATOMS: atom_id res chain seq x y z
N ALA A 1 18.03 -1.34 -27.89
CA ALA A 1 17.50 -2.29 -26.88
C ALA A 1 15.99 -2.30 -27.00
N GLY A 2 15.41 -3.47 -27.27
CA GLY A 2 13.96 -3.65 -27.33
C GLY A 2 13.35 -3.84 -25.94
N LEU A 3 12.01 -3.81 -25.86
CA LEU A 3 11.28 -4.06 -24.61
C LEU A 3 11.62 -5.45 -24.01
N ASP A 4 11.93 -6.42 -24.86
CA ASP A 4 12.30 -7.77 -24.43
C ASP A 4 13.71 -7.85 -23.84
N ASP A 5 14.66 -7.05 -24.35
CA ASP A 5 16.00 -6.92 -23.76
C ASP A 5 15.91 -6.28 -22.36
N LEU A 6 15.04 -5.28 -22.22
CA LEU A 6 14.79 -4.62 -20.93
C LEU A 6 14.19 -5.60 -19.91
N ARG A 7 13.23 -6.42 -20.33
CA ARG A 7 12.63 -7.47 -19.48
C ARG A 7 13.66 -8.54 -19.09
N ALA A 8 14.55 -8.91 -19.99
CA ALA A 8 15.61 -9.87 -19.71
C ALA A 8 16.60 -9.33 -18.67
N ALA A 9 17.10 -8.10 -18.86
CA ALA A 9 17.96 -7.43 -17.88
C ALA A 9 17.28 -7.27 -16.51
N LEU A 10 15.97 -6.97 -16.50
CA LEU A 10 15.20 -6.87 -15.26
C LEU A 10 15.11 -8.21 -14.52
N ARG A 11 14.98 -9.33 -15.24
CA ARG A 11 14.95 -10.67 -14.64
C ARG A 11 16.30 -11.05 -14.04
N GLU A 12 17.40 -10.75 -14.71
CA GLU A 12 18.75 -11.02 -14.21
C GLU A 12 19.06 -10.20 -12.95
N LEU A 13 18.70 -8.92 -12.94
CA LEU A 13 18.84 -8.07 -11.75
C LEU A 13 18.03 -8.60 -10.57
N ARG A 14 16.78 -9.03 -10.81
CA ARG A 14 15.92 -9.64 -9.78
C ARG A 14 16.51 -10.93 -9.22
N ALA A 15 17.05 -11.80 -10.08
CA ALA A 15 17.71 -13.04 -9.66
C ALA A 15 18.95 -12.75 -8.80
N ALA A 16 19.80 -11.81 -9.23
CA ALA A 16 21.00 -11.42 -8.48
C ALA A 16 20.68 -10.79 -7.12
N TRP A 17 19.54 -10.10 -6.98
CA TRP A 17 19.09 -9.50 -5.71
C TRP A 17 18.41 -10.52 -4.78
N SER A 18 17.72 -11.52 -5.35
CA SER A 18 17.14 -12.65 -4.61
C SER A 18 18.22 -13.42 -3.83
N ASP A 19 19.40 -13.64 -4.43
CA ASP A 19 20.50 -14.33 -3.74
C ASP A 19 21.06 -13.56 -2.52
N VAL A 20 20.81 -12.24 -2.42
CA VAL A 20 21.34 -11.38 -1.34
C VAL A 20 20.28 -11.04 -0.26
N GLN A 21 18.98 -11.10 -0.58
CA GLN A 21 17.88 -10.75 0.36
C GLN A 21 16.63 -11.67 0.26
N GLY A 22 16.79 -12.88 -0.28
CA GLY A 22 15.75 -13.67 -0.95
C GLY A 22 14.44 -13.97 -0.24
N TYR A 23 14.36 -13.87 1.09
CA TYR A 23 13.07 -14.10 1.77
C TYR A 23 12.20 -12.85 1.92
N LEU A 24 12.78 -11.64 1.90
CA LEU A 24 12.04 -10.40 2.16
C LEU A 24 11.70 -9.59 0.90
N THR A 25 12.39 -9.85 -0.21
CA THR A 25 12.32 -9.02 -1.42
C THR A 25 11.75 -9.73 -2.65
N ASP A 26 11.71 -11.07 -2.67
CA ASP A 26 11.15 -11.82 -3.79
C ASP A 26 9.67 -11.48 -4.04
N GLU A 27 8.87 -11.39 -2.98
CA GLU A 27 7.48 -10.95 -3.11
C GLU A 27 7.34 -9.49 -3.55
N LEU A 28 8.28 -8.62 -3.15
CA LEU A 28 8.24 -7.20 -3.50
C LEU A 28 8.45 -6.99 -5.00
N PHE A 29 9.41 -7.69 -5.61
CA PHE A 29 9.72 -7.53 -7.03
C PHE A 29 8.80 -8.34 -7.95
N ALA A 30 8.16 -9.39 -7.42
CA ALA A 30 7.22 -10.21 -8.18
C ALA A 30 5.82 -9.59 -8.28
N ARG A 31 5.51 -8.56 -7.48
CA ARG A 31 4.16 -8.00 -7.36
C ARG A 31 4.02 -6.62 -8.02
N PRO A 32 2.81 -6.27 -8.48
CA PRO A 32 2.51 -4.91 -8.91
C PRO A 32 2.75 -3.91 -7.77
N LEU A 33 3.38 -2.79 -8.10
CA LEU A 33 3.60 -1.68 -7.17
C LEU A 33 2.76 -0.48 -7.61
N SER A 34 2.01 0.07 -6.68
CA SER A 34 1.56 1.46 -6.76
C SER A 34 2.72 2.36 -6.37
N TYR A 35 2.93 3.47 -7.08
CA TYR A 35 3.98 4.42 -6.75
C TYR A 35 3.55 5.85 -7.03
N GLU A 36 4.16 6.78 -6.30
CA GLU A 36 3.94 8.21 -6.41
C GLU A 36 5.28 8.93 -6.33
N ARG A 37 5.52 9.86 -7.25
CA ARG A 37 6.64 10.78 -7.15
C ARG A 37 6.29 11.89 -6.16
N VAL A 38 7.06 11.99 -5.08
CA VAL A 38 6.82 12.95 -3.99
C VAL A 38 7.67 14.20 -4.14
N TYR A 39 8.88 14.07 -4.68
CA TYR A 39 9.81 15.19 -4.80
C TYR A 39 10.81 15.00 -5.94
N THR A 40 11.36 16.11 -6.43
CA THR A 40 12.41 16.12 -7.46
C THR A 40 13.48 17.12 -7.08
N LEU A 41 14.74 16.68 -7.11
CA LEU A 41 15.91 17.50 -6.84
C LEU A 41 16.96 17.25 -7.93
N GLY A 42 17.03 18.17 -8.90
CA GLY A 42 17.98 18.07 -10.01
C GLY A 42 17.75 16.81 -10.85
N GLU A 43 18.66 15.84 -10.74
CA GLU A 43 18.59 14.56 -11.44
C GLU A 43 17.96 13.44 -10.62
N PHE A 44 17.55 13.73 -9.39
CA PHE A 44 17.01 12.75 -8.46
C PHE A 44 15.50 12.92 -8.28
N GLU A 45 14.80 11.79 -8.22
CA GLU A 45 13.37 11.70 -7.94
C GLU A 45 13.17 10.86 -6.68
N LEU A 46 12.47 11.41 -5.68
CA LEU A 46 11.99 10.64 -4.54
C LEU A 46 10.62 10.07 -4.88
N GLN A 47 10.51 8.75 -4.83
CA GLN A 47 9.26 8.04 -5.02
C GLN A 47 8.88 7.27 -3.76
N ARG A 48 7.58 7.22 -3.47
CA ARG A 48 6.97 6.29 -2.53
C ARG A 48 6.31 5.18 -3.30
N PHE A 49 6.35 3.97 -2.78
CA PHE A 49 5.66 2.84 -3.40
C PHE A 49 5.05 1.92 -2.36
N MET A 50 4.00 1.20 -2.76
CA MET A 50 3.34 0.17 -1.96
C MET A 50 2.90 -0.98 -2.88
N THR A 51 3.04 -2.21 -2.41
CA THR A 51 2.41 -3.36 -3.07
C THR A 51 0.88 -3.20 -3.11
N ASP A 52 0.22 -3.92 -4.01
CA ASP A 52 -1.20 -4.19 -3.83
C ASP A 52 -1.46 -4.76 -2.42
N LEU A 53 -2.57 -4.41 -1.76
CA LEU A 53 -2.83 -4.87 -0.39
C LEU A 53 -3.53 -6.22 -0.41
N ARG A 54 -2.88 -7.23 0.17
CA ARG A 54 -3.44 -8.56 0.38
C ARG A 54 -3.58 -8.86 1.86
N LEU A 55 -4.79 -9.21 2.30
CA LEU A 55 -5.06 -9.51 3.70
C LEU A 55 -4.38 -10.80 4.18
N ASP A 56 -4.04 -11.70 3.26
CA ASP A 56 -3.47 -13.03 3.48
C ASP A 56 -1.99 -13.16 3.09
N GLY A 57 -1.30 -12.04 2.81
CA GLY A 57 0.10 -12.04 2.36
C GLY A 57 0.97 -10.96 3.00
N SER A 58 2.25 -10.94 2.62
CA SER A 58 3.14 -9.85 2.98
C SER A 58 2.74 -8.59 2.20
N ASN A 59 2.74 -7.43 2.83
CA ASN A 59 2.59 -6.16 2.12
C ASN A 59 3.75 -5.25 2.45
N HIS A 60 4.21 -4.51 1.46
CA HIS A 60 5.39 -3.68 1.59
C HIS A 60 5.07 -2.24 1.21
N LEU A 61 5.61 -1.32 2.01
CA LEU A 61 5.65 0.13 1.74
C LEU A 61 7.12 0.53 1.68
N GLY A 62 7.49 1.43 0.79
CA GLY A 62 8.86 1.89 0.71
C GLY A 62 9.03 3.26 0.06
N GLU A 63 10.27 3.71 0.11
CA GLU A 63 10.74 4.92 -0.53
C GLU A 63 11.99 4.58 -1.34
N CYS A 64 12.11 5.13 -2.55
CA CYS A 64 13.31 5.04 -3.35
C CYS A 64 13.70 6.40 -3.91
N ILE A 65 15.01 6.62 -4.03
CA ILE A 65 15.57 7.74 -4.77
C ILE A 65 16.09 7.17 -6.08
N LEU A 66 15.50 7.63 -7.18
CA LEU A 66 15.92 7.27 -8.52
C LEU A 66 16.69 8.43 -9.14
N ARG A 67 17.73 8.14 -9.92
CA ARG A 67 18.31 9.09 -10.85
C ARG A 67 17.49 9.09 -12.15
N LYS A 68 17.58 10.15 -12.96
CA LYS A 68 16.92 10.28 -14.28
C LYS A 68 17.23 9.15 -15.27
N ASP A 69 18.37 8.47 -15.13
CA ASP A 69 18.73 7.30 -15.95
C ASP A 69 18.07 6.00 -15.44
N GLY A 70 17.29 6.07 -14.37
CA GLY A 70 16.61 4.95 -13.74
C GLY A 70 17.45 4.20 -12.70
N SER A 71 18.67 4.65 -12.39
CA SER A 71 19.47 4.03 -11.34
C SER A 71 18.82 4.23 -9.96
N VAL A 72 18.88 3.19 -9.12
CA VAL A 72 18.40 3.27 -7.73
C VAL A 72 19.57 3.69 -6.86
N GLU A 73 19.51 4.93 -6.35
CA GLU A 73 20.54 5.50 -5.48
C GLU A 73 20.24 5.22 -4.00
N TYR A 74 18.95 5.01 -3.69
CA TYR A 74 18.49 4.64 -2.36
C TYR A 74 17.22 3.79 -2.45
N LEU A 75 17.13 2.76 -1.61
CA LEU A 75 15.92 1.97 -1.45
C LEU A 75 15.70 1.64 0.03
N LYS A 76 14.50 1.92 0.51
CA LYS A 76 14.05 1.54 1.84
C LYS A 76 12.70 0.85 1.75
N THR A 77 12.59 -0.29 2.40
CA THR A 77 11.36 -1.09 2.42
C THR A 77 10.94 -1.40 3.85
N TYR A 78 9.64 -1.38 4.10
CA TYR A 78 9.01 -1.78 5.34
C TYR A 78 7.96 -2.84 5.05
N ARG A 79 8.05 -3.97 5.75
CA ARG A 79 6.97 -4.95 5.76
C ARG A 79 5.89 -4.50 6.74
N LEU A 80 4.66 -4.42 6.27
CA LEU A 80 3.51 -4.12 7.11
C LEU A 80 3.17 -5.33 7.99
N SER A 81 2.96 -5.08 9.28
CA SER A 81 2.34 -6.07 10.17
C SER A 81 0.89 -6.33 9.75
N ALA A 82 0.31 -7.45 10.21
CA ALA A 82 -1.09 -7.77 9.91
C ALA A 82 -2.08 -6.67 10.35
N ALA A 83 -1.80 -5.99 11.48
CA ALA A 83 -2.60 -4.86 11.93
C ALA A 83 -2.48 -3.64 10.98
N GLN A 84 -1.25 -3.31 10.54
CA GLN A 84 -1.02 -2.24 9.57
C GLN A 84 -1.64 -2.54 8.20
N THR A 85 -1.53 -3.79 7.72
CA THR A 85 -2.20 -4.26 6.50
C THR A 85 -3.71 -4.04 6.56
N ARG A 86 -4.38 -4.47 7.65
CA ARG A 86 -5.83 -4.28 7.81
C ARG A 86 -6.22 -2.80 7.84
N ARG A 87 -5.40 -1.96 8.45
CA ARG A 87 -5.62 -0.50 8.50
C ARG A 87 -5.47 0.13 7.12
N ALA A 88 -4.39 -0.17 6.41
CA ALA A 88 -4.16 0.31 5.05
C ALA A 88 -5.27 -0.13 4.10
N TYR A 89 -5.71 -1.39 4.21
CA TYR A 89 -6.80 -1.93 3.40
C TYR A 89 -8.11 -1.17 3.61
N LEU A 90 -8.45 -0.82 4.86
CA LEU A 90 -9.64 0.01 5.13
C LEU A 90 -9.57 1.39 4.48
N LEU A 91 -8.40 2.04 4.53
CA LEU A 91 -8.20 3.34 3.88
C LEU A 91 -8.25 3.24 2.35
N GLU A 92 -7.69 2.19 1.77
CA GLU A 92 -7.77 1.93 0.34
C GLU A 92 -9.21 1.73 -0.13
N GLN A 93 -10.00 0.95 0.63
CA GLN A 93 -11.41 0.74 0.31
C GLN A 93 -12.21 2.04 0.41
N LEU A 94 -11.99 2.85 1.45
CA LEU A 94 -12.60 4.18 1.56
C LEU A 94 -12.22 5.07 0.37
N ALA A 95 -10.93 5.14 0.02
CA ALA A 95 -10.45 5.93 -1.10
C ALA A 95 -11.07 5.48 -2.44
N SER A 96 -11.19 4.16 -2.66
CA SER A 96 -11.81 3.58 -3.87
C SER A 96 -13.29 3.98 -4.02
N GLN A 97 -13.98 4.19 -2.89
CA GLN A 97 -15.38 4.62 -2.83
C GLN A 97 -15.52 6.13 -2.54
N ARG A 98 -14.48 6.93 -2.80
CA ARG A 98 -14.49 8.39 -2.62
C ARG A 98 -14.89 8.84 -1.22
N TRP A 99 -14.53 8.06 -0.21
CA TRP A 99 -14.82 8.27 1.21
C TRP A 99 -16.31 8.19 1.59
N ASP A 100 -17.14 7.58 0.74
CA ASP A 100 -18.55 7.29 1.08
C ASP A 100 -18.65 6.03 1.95
N LEU A 101 -19.12 6.20 3.20
CA LEU A 101 -19.23 5.12 4.18
C LEU A 101 -20.26 4.05 3.78
N GLU A 102 -21.34 4.42 3.10
CA GLU A 102 -22.37 3.46 2.71
C GLU A 102 -21.93 2.65 1.49
N ALA A 103 -21.32 3.30 0.50
CA ALA A 103 -20.72 2.62 -0.64
C ALA A 103 -19.60 1.68 -0.19
N THR A 104 -18.74 2.13 0.74
CA THR A 104 -17.68 1.30 1.31
C THR A 104 -18.23 0.11 2.08
N ALA A 105 -19.27 0.30 2.90
CA ALA A 105 -19.90 -0.79 3.62
C ALA A 105 -20.50 -1.84 2.67
N ARG A 106 -21.19 -1.40 1.61
CA ARG A 106 -21.72 -2.29 0.56
C ARG A 106 -20.61 -3.06 -0.16
N ALA A 107 -19.52 -2.37 -0.56
CA ALA A 107 -18.37 -3.01 -1.21
C ALA A 107 -17.72 -4.07 -0.32
N LEU A 108 -17.70 -3.84 1.00
CA LEU A 108 -17.20 -4.78 2.00
C LEU A 108 -18.23 -5.80 2.48
N SER A 109 -19.42 -5.84 1.88
CA SER A 109 -20.53 -6.72 2.29
C SER A 109 -20.84 -6.64 3.79
N THR A 110 -20.88 -5.42 4.33
CA THR A 110 -21.14 -5.13 5.75
C THR A 110 -22.13 -3.96 5.90
N THR A 111 -22.51 -3.63 7.12
CA THR A 111 -23.36 -2.46 7.41
C THR A 111 -22.51 -1.22 7.66
N LYS A 112 -23.10 -0.02 7.47
CA LYS A 112 -22.42 1.24 7.79
C LYS A 112 -21.97 1.30 9.25
N ASP A 113 -22.84 0.88 10.17
CA ASP A 113 -22.56 0.93 11.59
C ASP A 113 -21.42 -0.04 11.96
N ALA A 114 -21.39 -1.24 11.40
CA ALA A 114 -20.27 -2.18 11.58
C ALA A 114 -18.96 -1.65 10.99
N LEU A 115 -19.01 -0.98 9.83
CA LEU A 115 -17.84 -0.32 9.24
C LEU A 115 -17.32 0.81 10.14
N VAL A 116 -18.20 1.64 10.72
CA VAL A 116 -17.83 2.71 11.64
C VAL A 116 -17.10 2.17 12.87
N LEU A 117 -17.63 1.12 13.50
CA LEU A 117 -16.97 0.47 14.64
C LEU A 117 -15.62 -0.15 14.23
N ARG A 118 -15.54 -0.74 13.04
CA ARG A 118 -14.29 -1.27 12.50
C ARG A 118 -13.25 -0.18 12.26
N LEU A 119 -13.64 1.00 11.81
CA LEU A 119 -12.75 2.16 11.65
C LEU A 119 -12.28 2.70 13.01
N GLU A 120 -13.17 2.80 13.99
CA GLU A 120 -12.81 3.19 15.36
C GLU A 120 -11.78 2.23 15.96
N ASN A 121 -12.05 0.91 15.91
CA ASN A 121 -11.15 -0.14 16.40
C ASN A 121 -9.81 -0.20 15.66
N ALA A 122 -9.78 0.25 14.39
CA ALA A 122 -8.57 0.39 13.60
C ALA A 122 -7.76 1.66 13.92
N GLY A 123 -8.21 2.46 14.89
CA GLY A 123 -7.58 3.71 15.31
C GLY A 123 -7.91 4.91 14.42
N PHE A 124 -8.94 4.80 13.56
CA PHE A 124 -9.40 5.86 12.66
C PHE A 124 -10.65 6.59 13.16
N GLY A 125 -11.02 6.43 14.44
CA GLY A 125 -12.15 7.15 15.03
C GLY A 125 -12.04 8.67 14.88
N TYR A 126 -10.82 9.21 14.85
CA TYR A 126 -10.57 10.64 14.64
C TYR A 126 -10.99 11.16 13.26
N LEU A 127 -11.23 10.29 12.27
CA LEU A 127 -11.76 10.67 10.96
C LEU A 127 -13.28 10.87 10.97
N LEU A 128 -13.98 10.45 12.02
CA LEU A 128 -15.42 10.44 12.10
C LEU A 128 -15.93 11.46 13.13
N LYS A 129 -17.07 12.08 12.85
CA LYS A 129 -17.72 12.93 13.83
C LYS A 129 -18.19 12.07 15.02
N PRO A 130 -18.02 12.52 16.29
CA PRO A 130 -18.34 11.71 17.47
C PRO A 130 -19.77 11.13 17.46
N HIS A 131 -20.77 11.90 17.02
CA HIS A 131 -22.16 11.42 16.98
C HIS A 131 -22.39 10.25 16.01
N VAL A 132 -21.57 10.12 14.96
CA VAL A 132 -21.65 8.99 14.00
C VAL A 132 -21.19 7.70 14.68
N ILE A 133 -20.10 7.78 15.47
CA ILE A 133 -19.57 6.67 16.24
C ILE A 133 -20.59 6.24 17.31
N GLU A 134 -21.11 7.19 18.08
CA GLU A 134 -22.08 6.91 19.13
C GLU A 134 -23.39 6.32 18.60
N GLN A 135 -23.84 6.77 17.41
CA GLN A 135 -25.00 6.18 16.75
C GLN A 135 -24.75 4.72 16.33
N ALA A 136 -23.57 4.42 15.80
CA ALA A 136 -23.20 3.05 15.43
C ALA A 136 -23.11 2.13 16.67
N LYS A 137 -22.53 2.60 17.78
CA LYS A 137 -22.46 1.86 19.05
C LYS A 137 -23.82 1.51 19.65
N ARG A 138 -24.84 2.34 19.41
CA ARG A 138 -26.21 2.09 19.90
C ARG A 138 -27.00 1.09 19.05
N ARG A 139 -26.56 0.85 17.81
CA ARG A 139 -27.27 0.05 16.80
C ARG A 139 -26.60 -1.29 16.48
N GLY A 140 -25.30 -1.39 16.75
CA GLY A 140 -24.54 -2.64 16.73
C GLY A 140 -24.70 -3.42 18.02
#